data_AF-A0A915ERH1-F1
#
_entry.id   AF-A0A915ERH1-F1
#
_cell.length_a   1.000
_cell.length_b   1.000
_cell.length_c   1.000
_cell.angle_alpha   90.00
_cell.angle_beta   90.00
_cell.angle_gamma   90.00
#
_symmetry.space_group_name_H-M   'P 1'
#
loop_
_entity.id
_entity.type
_entity.pdbx_description
1 polymer ?
#
loop_
_entity_poly.entity_id
_entity_poly.type
_entity_poly.pdbx_seq_one_letter_code
_entity_poly.pdbx_strand_id
1 'polypeptide(L)'
;MVDGGDNIREADWNSVSDIIQKGGTIIGSARCEDFREREGRLRAYGSLTGASTFRTEWPDLLKELVDKKRITQEKAEECPNIQIVGLVGSIDNDFCGTDMTIGTDTALQRIIDAIDAVVSTAQSHQRALGNTVLALRLLPIQFICQVVKEKLHYDTRSTVLGHVQRGGNPSAFDRLLGCRMGAEATLALMEMTPQSNPCVISIDGNMMVRVPLLDCVARTQAVQKAMDAKTLIWQ
;
A
#
# COMPACT_ATOMS: atom_id res chain seq x y z
N MET A 1 7.81 -14.16 6.02
CA MET A 1 7.55 -15.25 5.05
C MET A 1 8.82 -16.06 4.73
N VAL A 2 9.96 -15.45 4.40
CA VAL A 2 11.27 -16.16 4.24
C VAL A 2 11.67 -16.96 5.48
N ASP A 3 11.45 -16.41 6.66
CA ASP A 3 11.93 -17.01 7.90
C ASP A 3 11.08 -18.20 8.37
N GLY A 4 9.89 -18.41 7.79
CA GLY A 4 8.98 -19.50 8.15
C GLY A 4 8.67 -19.62 9.64
N GLY A 5 8.27 -20.84 10.06
CA GLY A 5 8.11 -21.22 11.46
C GLY A 5 7.11 -20.34 12.23
N ASP A 6 7.55 -19.80 13.38
CA ASP A 6 6.74 -18.94 14.25
C ASP A 6 6.25 -17.65 13.58
N ASN A 7 6.72 -17.31 12.38
CA ASN A 7 6.27 -16.16 11.60
C ASN A 7 5.06 -16.47 10.71
N ILE A 8 4.60 -17.73 10.66
CA ILE A 8 3.37 -18.16 9.97
C ILE A 8 2.51 -18.88 11.02
N ARG A 9 1.46 -18.20 11.47
CA ARG A 9 0.59 -18.70 12.54
C ARG A 9 -0.83 -18.82 12.02
N GLU A 10 -1.49 -19.91 12.41
CA GLU A 10 -2.92 -20.08 12.19
C GLU A 10 -3.67 -19.00 12.98
N ALA A 11 -4.63 -18.36 12.30
CA ALA A 11 -5.47 -17.32 12.86
C ALA A 11 -6.85 -17.90 13.16
N ASP A 12 -7.36 -17.68 14.38
CA ASP A 12 -8.73 -18.02 14.76
C ASP A 12 -9.62 -16.77 14.82
N TRP A 13 -10.90 -16.93 15.15
CA TRP A 13 -11.84 -15.81 15.26
C TRP A 13 -11.41 -14.76 16.30
N ASN A 14 -10.75 -15.19 17.37
CA ASN A 14 -10.31 -14.31 18.45
C ASN A 14 -9.04 -13.54 18.08
N SER A 15 -8.21 -14.07 17.18
CA SER A 15 -6.94 -13.48 16.74
C SER A 15 -7.11 -12.10 16.08
N VAL A 16 -8.28 -11.83 15.51
CA VAL A 16 -8.64 -10.57 14.85
C VAL A 16 -9.69 -9.76 15.64
N SER A 17 -9.95 -10.14 16.89
CA SER A 17 -10.84 -9.37 17.75
C SER A 17 -10.24 -8.00 18.07
N ASP A 18 -11.09 -6.97 18.01
CA ASP A 18 -10.73 -5.60 18.42
C ASP A 18 -9.58 -4.99 17.59
N ILE A 19 -9.44 -5.37 16.32
CA ILE A 19 -8.39 -4.83 15.43
C ILE A 19 -8.87 -3.71 14.52
N ILE A 20 -10.18 -3.57 14.29
CA ILE A 20 -10.72 -2.66 13.28
C ILE A 20 -10.35 -1.20 13.53
N GLN A 21 -10.20 -0.80 14.80
CA GLN A 21 -9.83 0.54 15.19
C GLN A 21 -8.33 0.74 15.39
N LYS A 22 -7.51 -0.30 15.28
CA LYS A 22 -6.08 -0.22 15.56
C LYS A 22 -5.33 0.26 14.31
N GLY A 23 -4.50 1.27 14.47
CA GLY A 23 -3.60 1.76 13.43
C GLY A 23 -2.45 0.79 13.15
N GLY A 24 -1.83 0.95 11.97
CA GLY A 24 -0.70 0.13 11.54
C GLY A 24 -1.10 -1.26 11.07
N THR A 25 -0.13 -2.19 11.08
CA THR A 25 -0.34 -3.57 10.65
C THR A 25 -0.15 -4.51 11.84
N ILE A 26 -1.22 -5.17 12.28
CA ILE A 26 -1.22 -6.03 13.49
C ILE A 26 -0.25 -7.21 13.36
N ILE A 27 -0.16 -7.78 12.16
CA ILE A 27 0.77 -8.87 11.84
C ILE A 27 2.20 -8.39 11.56
N GLY A 28 2.45 -7.08 11.66
CA GLY A 28 3.73 -6.45 11.32
C GLY A 28 3.96 -6.33 9.81
N SER A 29 4.95 -5.51 9.46
CA SER A 29 5.46 -5.39 8.09
C SER A 29 6.95 -5.12 8.15
N ALA A 30 7.73 -5.89 7.38
CA ALA A 30 9.18 -5.76 7.31
C ALA A 30 9.62 -5.74 5.84
N ARG A 31 10.67 -4.96 5.55
CA ARG A 31 11.33 -5.02 4.25
C ARG A 31 12.09 -6.34 4.15
N CYS A 32 11.94 -7.03 3.02
CA CYS A 32 12.57 -8.31 2.77
C CYS A 32 13.42 -8.23 1.50
N GLU A 33 14.74 -8.07 1.65
CA GLU A 33 15.68 -8.01 0.53
C GLU A 33 15.88 -9.40 -0.09
N ASP A 34 15.99 -10.43 0.76
CA ASP A 34 16.07 -11.85 0.35
C ASP A 34 14.99 -12.24 -0.66
N PHE A 35 13.76 -11.73 -0.50
CA PHE A 35 12.64 -12.05 -1.38
C PHE A 35 12.82 -11.58 -2.83
N ARG A 36 13.76 -10.66 -3.09
CA ARG A 36 14.12 -10.24 -4.45
C ARG A 36 14.91 -11.31 -5.20
N GLU A 37 15.60 -12.17 -4.46
CA GLU A 37 16.39 -13.27 -5.01
C GLU A 37 15.56 -14.56 -5.12
N ARG A 38 15.89 -15.41 -6.10
CA ARG A 38 15.20 -16.69 -6.30
C ARG A 38 15.35 -17.62 -5.10
N GLU A 39 16.52 -17.63 -4.47
CA GLU A 39 16.79 -18.38 -3.22
C GLU A 39 15.91 -17.91 -2.05
N GLY A 40 15.64 -16.61 -1.94
CA GLY A 40 14.71 -16.12 -0.93
C GLY A 40 13.26 -16.47 -1.26
N ARG A 41 12.86 -16.45 -2.54
CA ARG A 41 11.52 -16.92 -2.97
C ARG A 41 11.32 -18.42 -2.76
N LEU A 42 12.36 -19.23 -2.96
CA LEU A 42 12.34 -20.66 -2.60
C LEU A 42 12.06 -20.86 -1.10
N ARG A 43 12.48 -19.92 -0.26
CA ARG A 43 12.24 -19.92 1.18
C ARG A 43 10.94 -19.23 1.61
N ALA A 44 10.20 -18.55 0.73
CA ALA A 44 9.21 -17.56 1.14
C ALA A 44 7.94 -17.51 0.28
N TYR A 45 6.89 -16.92 0.84
CA TYR A 45 5.65 -16.49 0.19
C TYR A 45 5.67 -14.94 0.09
N GLY A 46 4.98 -14.25 -0.85
CA GLY A 46 5.40 -12.90 -1.36
C GLY A 46 4.45 -11.69 -1.41
N SER A 47 5.01 -10.50 -1.74
CA SER A 47 4.37 -9.17 -1.96
C SER A 47 3.83 -8.95 -3.38
N LEU A 48 2.78 -8.13 -3.61
CA LEU A 48 2.05 -7.95 -4.89
C LEU A 48 2.84 -8.14 -6.20
N THR A 49 3.84 -7.31 -6.52
CA THR A 49 4.59 -7.46 -7.79
C THR A 49 5.42 -8.75 -7.84
N GLY A 50 6.10 -9.08 -6.74
CA GLY A 50 6.78 -10.37 -6.57
C GLY A 50 5.81 -11.55 -6.50
N ALA A 51 4.55 -11.33 -6.13
CA ALA A 51 3.56 -12.38 -5.94
C ALA A 51 3.10 -12.95 -7.29
N SER A 52 2.97 -12.12 -8.32
CA SER A 52 2.73 -12.63 -9.68
C SER A 52 3.87 -13.52 -10.17
N THR A 53 5.12 -13.07 -10.02
CA THR A 53 6.31 -13.88 -10.37
C THR A 53 6.36 -15.16 -9.55
N PHE A 54 6.08 -15.07 -8.26
CA PHE A 54 6.06 -16.19 -7.34
C PHE A 54 5.02 -17.25 -7.72
N ARG A 55 3.83 -16.84 -8.18
CA ARG A 55 2.84 -17.77 -8.73
C ARG A 55 3.37 -18.50 -9.96
N THR A 56 3.99 -17.79 -10.89
CA THR A 56 4.54 -18.41 -12.12
C THR A 56 5.66 -19.38 -11.80
N GLU A 57 6.53 -19.04 -10.85
CA GLU A 57 7.65 -19.89 -10.43
C GLU A 57 7.21 -21.05 -9.51
N TRP A 58 5.99 -21.02 -8.96
CA TRP A 58 5.51 -21.96 -7.94
C TRP A 58 5.73 -23.45 -8.28
N PRO A 59 5.36 -23.95 -9.49
CA PRO A 59 5.54 -25.36 -9.81
C PRO A 59 7.01 -25.80 -9.85
N ASP A 60 7.90 -24.90 -10.29
CA ASP A 60 9.33 -25.19 -10.35
C ASP A 60 9.98 -25.13 -8.96
N LEU A 61 9.51 -24.21 -8.10
CA LEU A 61 9.92 -24.17 -6.69
C LEU A 61 9.50 -25.45 -5.95
N LEU A 62 8.30 -25.99 -6.21
CA LEU A 62 7.86 -27.25 -5.61
C LEU A 62 8.75 -28.43 -6.00
N LYS A 63 9.09 -28.56 -7.29
CA LYS A 63 10.01 -29.62 -7.76
C LYS A 63 11.36 -29.52 -7.04
N GLU A 64 11.92 -28.32 -6.96
CA GLU A 64 13.21 -28.10 -6.30
C GLU A 64 13.15 -28.40 -4.79
N LEU A 65 12.02 -28.11 -4.13
CA LEU A 65 11.80 -28.44 -2.72
C LEU A 65 11.67 -29.96 -2.47
N VAL A 66 11.08 -30.70 -3.40
CA VAL A 66 11.03 -32.17 -3.37
C VAL A 66 12.44 -32.75 -3.58
N ASP A 67 13.18 -32.26 -4.57
CA ASP A 67 14.55 -32.70 -4.86
C ASP A 67 15.49 -32.47 -3.66
N LYS A 68 15.35 -31.31 -3.00
CA LYS A 68 16.08 -30.97 -1.77
C LYS A 68 15.53 -31.68 -0.52
N LYS A 69 14.53 -32.57 -0.66
CA LYS A 69 13.87 -33.34 0.40
C LYS A 69 13.31 -32.48 1.55
N ARG A 70 12.89 -31.25 1.25
CA ARG A 70 12.29 -30.35 2.25
C ARG A 70 10.78 -30.56 2.39
N ILE A 71 10.13 -31.07 1.35
CA ILE A 71 8.71 -31.44 1.35
C ILE A 71 8.56 -32.85 0.78
N THR A 72 7.45 -33.51 1.13
CA THR A 72 7.08 -34.81 0.54
C THR A 72 6.41 -34.59 -0.81
N GLN A 73 6.52 -35.60 -1.70
CA GLN A 73 5.86 -35.58 -3.01
C GLN A 73 4.34 -35.42 -2.87
N GLU A 74 3.73 -36.10 -1.89
CA GLU A 74 2.31 -36.02 -1.56
C GLU A 74 1.86 -34.57 -1.25
N LYS A 75 2.63 -33.84 -0.44
CA LYS A 75 2.33 -32.43 -0.12
C LYS A 75 2.49 -31.50 -1.32
N ALA A 76 3.42 -31.79 -2.22
CA ALA A 76 3.57 -31.02 -3.46
C ALA A 76 2.38 -31.23 -4.40
N GLU A 77 1.82 -32.44 -4.43
CA GLU A 77 0.65 -32.80 -5.23
C GLU A 77 -0.67 -32.28 -4.66
N GLU A 78 -0.77 -32.11 -3.33
CA GLU A 78 -1.92 -31.46 -2.67
C GLU A 78 -2.05 -29.97 -3.02
N CYS A 79 -0.91 -29.28 -3.26
CA CYS A 79 -0.86 -27.83 -3.47
C CYS A 79 -0.11 -27.45 -4.76
N PRO A 80 -0.54 -27.93 -5.94
CA PRO A 80 0.22 -27.78 -7.19
C PRO A 80 0.25 -26.33 -7.70
N ASN A 81 -0.67 -25.49 -7.24
CA ASN A 81 -0.81 -24.10 -7.64
C ASN A 81 -1.03 -23.22 -6.41
N ILE A 82 -0.55 -21.98 -6.48
CA ILE A 82 -0.80 -20.97 -5.45
C ILE A 82 -1.76 -19.90 -5.96
N GLN A 83 -2.81 -19.64 -5.19
CA GLN A 83 -3.77 -18.57 -5.47
C GLN A 83 -3.37 -17.30 -4.72
N ILE A 84 -3.44 -16.16 -5.41
CA ILE A 84 -2.95 -14.88 -4.88
C ILE A 84 -3.96 -13.81 -5.26
N VAL A 85 -4.46 -13.13 -4.23
CA VAL A 85 -5.29 -11.94 -4.35
C VAL A 85 -4.61 -10.81 -3.62
N GLY A 86 -4.58 -9.65 -4.27
CA GLY A 86 -3.93 -8.46 -3.77
C GLY A 86 -4.89 -7.47 -3.13
N LEU A 87 -4.42 -6.85 -2.04
CA LEU A 87 -5.05 -5.68 -1.42
C LEU A 87 -4.03 -4.54 -1.41
N VAL A 88 -4.48 -3.33 -1.73
CA VAL A 88 -3.60 -2.16 -1.80
C VAL A 88 -3.77 -1.29 -0.56
N GLY A 89 -2.83 -1.42 0.36
CA GLY A 89 -2.66 -0.51 1.49
C GLY A 89 -1.58 0.52 1.18
N SER A 90 -1.99 1.77 0.96
CA SER A 90 -1.11 2.92 0.71
C SER A 90 -1.77 4.21 1.20
N ILE A 91 -0.95 5.16 1.64
CA ILE A 91 -1.42 6.52 1.96
C ILE A 91 -1.26 7.47 0.77
N ASP A 92 -0.48 7.07 -0.24
CA ASP A 92 -0.10 7.92 -1.37
C ASP A 92 -1.16 7.92 -2.49
N ASN A 93 -2.10 6.97 -2.46
CA ASN A 93 -3.14 6.76 -3.48
C ASN A 93 -2.60 6.70 -4.92
N ASP A 94 -1.48 6.01 -5.11
CA ASP A 94 -0.67 5.98 -6.34
C ASP A 94 -0.81 4.68 -7.15
N PHE A 95 -1.76 3.82 -6.78
CA PHE A 95 -2.01 2.55 -7.46
C PHE A 95 -3.04 2.69 -8.57
N CYS A 96 -2.63 2.45 -9.81
CA CYS A 96 -3.54 2.54 -10.95
C CYS A 96 -4.52 1.36 -10.98
N GLY A 97 -5.81 1.66 -11.07
CA GLY A 97 -6.87 0.64 -11.11
C GLY A 97 -7.78 0.64 -9.88
N THR A 98 -7.55 1.53 -8.92
CA THR A 98 -8.45 1.79 -7.79
C THR A 98 -8.64 3.30 -7.61
N ASP A 99 -9.85 3.74 -7.27
CA ASP A 99 -10.12 5.14 -6.95
C ASP A 99 -9.49 5.54 -5.61
N MET A 100 -9.44 4.59 -4.68
CA MET A 100 -8.91 4.79 -3.32
C MET A 100 -8.12 3.56 -2.84
N THR A 101 -6.98 3.81 -2.21
CA THR A 101 -6.18 2.80 -1.50
C THR A 101 -6.45 2.85 0.00
N ILE A 102 -6.34 1.70 0.68
CA ILE A 102 -6.59 1.60 2.13
C ILE A 102 -5.52 2.43 2.86
N GLY A 103 -5.96 3.42 3.63
CA GLY A 103 -5.12 4.32 4.42
C GLY A 103 -5.07 5.75 3.87
N THR A 104 -5.53 5.98 2.64
CA THR A 104 -5.52 7.31 2.01
C THR A 104 -6.41 8.30 2.77
N ASP A 105 -7.64 7.91 3.09
CA ASP A 105 -8.58 8.77 3.81
C ASP A 105 -8.10 9.07 5.24
N THR A 106 -7.53 8.07 5.91
CA THR A 106 -6.90 8.25 7.22
C THR A 106 -5.74 9.25 7.16
N ALA A 107 -4.87 9.15 6.16
CA ALA A 107 -3.76 10.07 5.99
C ALA A 107 -4.24 11.49 5.68
N LEU A 108 -5.28 11.63 4.85
CA LEU A 108 -5.91 12.92 4.55
C LEU A 108 -6.47 13.56 5.83
N GLN A 109 -7.17 12.79 6.67
CA GLN A 109 -7.65 13.29 7.96
C GLN A 109 -6.50 13.79 8.85
N ARG A 110 -5.38 13.04 8.92
CA ARG A 110 -4.19 13.48 9.68
C ARG A 110 -3.59 14.78 9.15
N ILE A 111 -3.61 14.97 7.84
CA ILE A 111 -3.15 16.22 7.21
C ILE A 111 -4.08 17.37 7.59
N ILE A 112 -5.39 17.17 7.52
CA ILE A 112 -6.39 18.19 7.89
C ILE A 112 -6.24 18.57 9.36
N ASP A 113 -6.17 17.58 10.26
CA ASP A 113 -5.98 17.81 11.71
C ASP A 113 -4.73 18.68 11.97
N ALA A 114 -3.64 18.42 11.24
CA ALA A 114 -2.40 19.19 11.37
C ALA A 114 -2.52 20.60 10.78
N ILE A 115 -3.23 20.77 9.65
CA ILE A 115 -3.51 22.08 9.07
C ILE A 115 -4.33 22.91 10.07
N ASP A 116 -5.41 22.37 10.62
CA ASP A 116 -6.29 23.09 11.55
C ASP A 116 -5.54 23.53 12.81
N ALA A 117 -4.68 22.65 13.35
CA ALA A 117 -3.80 22.98 14.46
C ALA A 117 -2.88 24.16 14.11
N VAL A 118 -2.28 24.18 12.92
CA VAL A 118 -1.40 25.27 12.48
C VAL A 118 -2.20 26.57 12.24
N VAL A 119 -3.36 26.50 11.59
CA VAL A 119 -4.20 27.66 11.28
C VAL A 119 -4.64 28.38 12.55
N SER A 120 -5.02 27.64 13.61
CA SER A 120 -5.41 28.23 14.90
C SER A 120 -4.31 29.10 15.52
N THR A 121 -3.04 28.68 15.41
CA THR A 121 -1.89 29.44 15.90
C THR A 121 -1.54 30.63 14.99
N ALA A 122 -1.74 30.48 13.67
CA ALA A 122 -1.50 31.55 12.71
C ALA A 122 -2.47 32.72 12.93
N GLN A 123 -3.75 32.44 13.19
CA GLN A 123 -4.78 33.45 13.42
C GLN A 123 -4.56 34.24 14.72
N SER A 124 -4.11 33.56 15.79
CA SER A 124 -3.96 34.16 17.12
C SER A 124 -2.89 35.27 17.19
N HIS A 125 -1.96 35.31 16.24
CA HIS A 125 -0.87 36.28 16.26
C HIS A 125 -1.15 37.61 15.55
N GLN A 126 -2.34 37.85 14.96
CA GLN A 126 -2.60 39.03 14.11
C GLN A 126 -1.52 39.23 13.00
N ARG A 127 -0.72 38.20 12.73
CA ARG A 127 0.31 38.17 11.70
C ARG A 127 -0.36 37.67 10.45
N ALA A 128 -0.81 38.61 9.62
CA ALA A 128 -1.23 38.46 8.23
C ALA A 128 -1.99 37.16 7.89
N LEU A 129 -3.28 37.31 7.65
CA LEU A 129 -4.28 36.34 7.16
C LEU A 129 -3.93 35.60 5.83
N GLY A 130 -2.67 35.24 5.56
CA GLY A 130 -2.25 34.60 4.31
C GLY A 130 -0.99 33.70 4.33
N ASN A 131 -0.42 33.32 5.49
CA ASN A 131 1.02 32.96 5.55
C ASN A 131 1.40 31.52 5.99
N THR A 132 0.53 30.51 5.79
CA THR A 132 0.96 29.11 5.93
C THR A 132 0.87 28.42 4.58
N VAL A 133 2.01 28.18 3.94
CA VAL A 133 2.10 27.28 2.78
C VAL A 133 2.28 25.87 3.33
N LEU A 134 1.21 25.07 3.28
CA LEU A 134 1.31 23.63 3.49
C LEU A 134 1.42 22.96 2.12
N ALA A 135 2.60 22.45 1.78
CA ALA A 135 2.83 21.76 0.51
C ALA A 135 2.93 20.26 0.74
N LEU A 136 1.97 19.52 0.16
CA LEU A 136 2.07 18.09 -0.05
C LEU A 136 2.94 17.86 -1.29
N ARG A 137 4.24 17.62 -1.04
CA ARG A 137 5.23 16.96 -1.92
C ARG A 137 5.44 17.46 -3.37
N LEU A 138 4.81 18.54 -3.84
CA LEU A 138 4.87 18.92 -5.27
C LEU A 138 5.94 19.97 -5.64
N LEU A 139 6.61 20.60 -4.67
CA LEU A 139 7.82 21.41 -4.85
C LEU A 139 8.69 21.26 -3.60
N PRO A 140 10.01 21.55 -3.64
CA PRO A 140 10.78 21.70 -2.41
C PRO A 140 10.11 22.82 -1.61
N ILE A 141 9.44 22.50 -0.50
CA ILE A 141 8.66 23.47 0.29
C ILE A 141 9.50 24.70 0.66
N GLN A 142 10.81 24.49 0.80
CA GLN A 142 11.81 25.52 1.02
C GLN A 142 11.84 26.59 -0.09
N PHE A 143 11.72 26.19 -1.36
CA PHE A 143 11.68 27.09 -2.50
C PHE A 143 10.42 27.97 -2.47
N ILE A 144 9.26 27.38 -2.16
CA ILE A 144 8.02 28.17 -2.04
C ILE A 144 8.15 29.17 -0.89
N CYS A 145 8.62 28.73 0.29
CA CYS A 145 8.84 29.62 1.42
C CYS A 145 9.82 30.76 1.10
N GLN A 146 10.88 30.47 0.32
CA GLN A 146 11.84 31.48 -0.13
C GLN A 146 11.18 32.50 -1.06
N VAL A 147 10.44 32.04 -2.09
CA VAL A 147 9.76 32.93 -3.05
C VAL A 147 8.73 33.83 -2.35
N VAL A 148 7.96 33.29 -1.41
CA VAL A 148 6.97 34.09 -0.65
C VAL A 148 7.66 35.16 0.21
N LYS A 149 8.78 34.82 0.87
CA LYS A 149 9.57 35.79 1.64
C LYS A 149 10.19 36.87 0.76
N GLU A 150 10.80 36.49 -0.36
CA GLU A 150 11.53 37.40 -1.23
C GLU A 150 10.61 38.30 -2.04
N LYS A 151 9.51 37.77 -2.58
CA LYS A 151 8.61 38.53 -3.48
C LYS A 151 7.45 39.21 -2.77
N LEU A 152 6.94 38.63 -1.70
CA LEU A 152 5.74 39.13 -1.01
C LEU A 152 6.06 39.69 0.38
N HIS A 153 7.30 39.55 0.85
CA HIS A 153 7.76 40.05 2.15
C HIS A 153 6.93 39.56 3.35
N TYR A 154 6.33 38.38 3.21
CA TYR A 154 5.53 37.75 4.25
C TYR A 154 6.39 36.84 5.15
N ASP A 155 6.23 36.99 6.47
CA ASP A 155 6.81 36.04 7.44
C ASP A 155 6.19 34.66 7.22
N THR A 156 7.01 33.74 6.70
CA THR A 156 6.58 32.42 6.23
C THR A 156 7.35 31.33 6.95
N ARG A 157 6.65 30.28 7.38
CA ARG A 157 7.24 29.09 8.01
C ARG A 157 6.86 27.84 7.22
N SER A 158 7.76 26.86 7.21
CA SER A 158 7.54 25.54 6.63
C SER A 158 7.30 24.51 7.72
N THR A 159 6.28 23.67 7.53
CA THR A 159 6.01 22.51 8.40
C THR A 159 6.03 21.24 7.56
N VAL A 160 6.84 20.26 7.96
CA VAL A 160 6.90 18.94 7.33
C VAL A 160 6.24 17.93 8.28
N LEU A 161 5.08 17.41 7.90
CA LEU A 161 4.28 16.51 8.76
C LEU A 161 4.95 15.16 9.03
N GLY A 162 5.77 14.68 8.09
CA GLY A 162 6.51 13.43 8.23
C GLY A 162 5.59 12.22 8.46
N HIS A 163 6.00 11.34 9.38
CA HIS A 163 5.33 10.06 9.65
C HIS A 163 3.99 10.16 10.38
N VAL A 164 3.61 11.34 10.88
CA VAL A 164 2.28 11.55 11.50
C VAL A 164 1.15 11.19 10.53
N GLN A 165 1.40 11.37 9.22
CA GLN A 165 0.47 10.99 8.15
C GLN A 165 0.23 9.47 8.04
N ARG A 166 1.12 8.63 8.60
CA ARG A 166 1.02 7.17 8.58
C ARG A 166 0.52 6.58 9.89
N GLY A 167 0.36 7.43 10.92
CA GLY A 167 0.00 7.02 12.28
C GLY A 167 -1.47 7.28 12.61
N GLY A 168 -1.84 6.84 13.82
CA GLY A 168 -3.20 6.99 14.34
C GLY A 168 -4.14 5.87 13.92
N ASN A 169 -5.36 5.93 14.44
CA ASN A 169 -6.39 4.95 14.16
C ASN A 169 -7.02 5.19 12.77
N PRO A 170 -7.40 4.14 12.05
CA PRO A 170 -8.02 4.25 10.73
C PRO A 170 -9.34 5.02 10.83
N SER A 171 -9.64 5.80 9.80
CA SER A 171 -10.90 6.50 9.62
C SER A 171 -12.07 5.53 9.44
N ALA A 172 -13.30 6.01 9.58
CA ALA A 172 -14.48 5.18 9.34
C ALA A 172 -14.51 4.63 7.91
N PHE A 173 -14.07 5.43 6.93
CA PHE A 173 -13.99 5.01 5.54
C PHE A 173 -12.99 3.87 5.35
N ASP A 174 -11.74 4.03 5.84
CA ASP A 174 -10.71 3.00 5.67
C ASP A 174 -11.05 1.70 6.41
N ARG A 175 -11.76 1.79 7.54
CA ARG A 175 -12.29 0.60 8.24
C ARG A 175 -13.26 -0.18 7.36
N LEU A 176 -14.25 0.51 6.80
CA LEU A 176 -15.26 -0.12 5.94
C LEU A 176 -14.64 -0.62 4.64
N LEU A 177 -13.74 0.15 4.03
CA LEU A 177 -13.03 -0.22 2.82
C LEU A 177 -12.20 -1.49 3.05
N GLY A 178 -11.38 -1.52 4.11
CA GLY A 178 -10.56 -2.69 4.45
C GLY A 178 -11.40 -3.94 4.71
N CYS A 179 -12.51 -3.82 5.44
CA CYS A 179 -13.43 -4.94 5.67
C CYS A 179 -14.06 -5.46 4.38
N ARG A 180 -14.57 -4.57 3.51
CA ARG A 180 -15.19 -4.95 2.24
C ARG A 180 -14.19 -5.58 1.28
N MET A 181 -13.01 -4.98 1.15
CA MET A 181 -11.94 -5.51 0.32
C MET A 181 -11.44 -6.87 0.82
N GLY A 182 -11.29 -7.05 2.13
CA GLY A 182 -10.89 -8.33 2.72
C GLY A 182 -11.92 -9.45 2.53
N ALA A 183 -13.22 -9.13 2.67
CA ALA A 183 -14.29 -10.08 2.37
C ALA A 183 -14.29 -10.48 0.89
N GLU A 184 -14.21 -9.51 -0.01
CA GLU A 184 -14.16 -9.75 -1.45
C GLU A 184 -12.90 -10.53 -1.87
N ALA A 185 -11.75 -10.26 -1.23
CA ALA A 185 -10.53 -11.03 -1.48
C ALA A 185 -10.68 -12.50 -1.10
N THR A 186 -11.38 -12.78 -0.01
CA THR A 186 -11.67 -14.15 0.42
C THR A 186 -12.58 -14.85 -0.58
N LEU A 187 -13.64 -14.20 -1.03
CA LEU A 187 -14.53 -14.73 -2.08
C LEU A 187 -13.76 -14.98 -3.38
N ALA A 188 -12.91 -14.03 -3.79
CA ALA A 188 -12.07 -14.17 -4.97
C ALA A 188 -11.14 -15.40 -4.88
N LEU A 189 -10.52 -15.63 -3.71
CA LEU A 189 -9.70 -16.81 -3.48
C LEU A 189 -10.50 -18.13 -3.56
N MET A 190 -11.74 -18.14 -3.05
CA MET A 190 -12.62 -19.32 -3.12
C MET A 190 -13.10 -19.64 -4.53
N GLU A 191 -13.26 -18.63 -5.38
CA GLU A 191 -13.72 -18.78 -6.77
C GLU A 191 -12.57 -19.01 -7.77
N MET A 192 -11.33 -18.81 -7.34
CA MET A 192 -10.15 -18.94 -8.19
C MET A 192 -9.89 -20.39 -8.62
N THR A 193 -9.59 -20.57 -9.90
CA THR A 193 -9.12 -21.83 -10.48
C THR A 193 -7.61 -21.75 -10.77
N PRO A 194 -6.93 -22.87 -11.07
CA PRO A 194 -5.53 -22.84 -11.50
C PRO A 194 -5.27 -21.91 -12.70
N GLN A 195 -6.26 -21.75 -13.58
CA GLN A 195 -6.19 -20.90 -14.77
C GLN A 195 -6.51 -19.43 -14.49
N SER A 196 -7.04 -19.09 -13.32
CA SER A 196 -7.32 -17.70 -12.94
C SER A 196 -6.02 -16.89 -12.83
N ASN A 197 -6.02 -15.67 -13.36
CA ASN A 197 -4.92 -14.74 -13.16
C ASN A 197 -4.98 -14.10 -11.76
N PRO A 198 -3.84 -13.76 -11.15
CA PRO A 198 -3.81 -12.93 -9.95
C PRO A 198 -4.57 -11.62 -10.16
N CYS A 199 -5.39 -11.26 -9.19
CA CYS A 199 -6.16 -10.03 -9.22
C CYS A 199 -5.90 -9.19 -7.97
N VAL A 200 -6.29 -7.92 -8.05
CA VAL A 200 -6.28 -6.95 -6.96
C VAL A 200 -7.71 -6.52 -6.71
N ILE A 201 -8.14 -6.54 -5.45
CA ILE A 201 -9.43 -5.97 -5.08
C ILE A 201 -9.28 -4.45 -5.02
N SER A 202 -10.11 -3.77 -5.78
CA SER A 202 -10.09 -2.33 -5.99
C SER A 202 -11.49 -1.75 -5.83
N ILE A 203 -11.58 -0.42 -5.77
CA ILE A 203 -12.84 0.32 -5.80
C ILE A 203 -12.92 1.16 -7.07
N ASP A 204 -14.03 1.08 -7.79
CA ASP A 204 -14.34 1.89 -8.98
C ASP A 204 -15.81 2.34 -8.88
N GLY A 205 -16.04 3.65 -8.85
CA GLY A 205 -17.39 4.20 -8.73
C GLY A 205 -18.10 3.75 -7.43
N ASN A 206 -17.34 3.61 -6.35
CA ASN A 206 -17.79 3.09 -5.04
C ASN A 206 -18.26 1.62 -5.04
N MET A 207 -17.95 0.87 -6.09
CA MET A 207 -18.23 -0.57 -6.21
C MET A 207 -16.94 -1.38 -6.06
N MET A 208 -17.03 -2.55 -5.44
CA MET A 208 -15.90 -3.48 -5.38
C MET A 208 -15.69 -4.13 -6.74
N VAL A 209 -14.47 -4.04 -7.26
CA VAL A 209 -14.08 -4.61 -8.55
C VAL A 209 -12.80 -5.42 -8.40
N ARG A 210 -12.66 -6.46 -9.22
CA ARG A 210 -11.46 -7.29 -9.30
C ARG A 210 -10.71 -6.90 -10.56
N VAL A 211 -9.51 -6.36 -10.41
CA VAL A 211 -8.70 -5.89 -11.54
C VAL A 211 -7.47 -6.79 -11.71
N PRO A 212 -7.06 -7.15 -12.94
CA PRO A 212 -5.86 -7.94 -13.15
C PRO A 212 -4.62 -7.25 -12.58
N LEU A 213 -3.87 -7.98 -11.74
CA LEU A 213 -2.72 -7.43 -11.02
C LEU A 213 -1.64 -6.86 -11.97
N LEU A 214 -1.35 -7.58 -13.05
CA LEU A 214 -0.32 -7.19 -14.02
C LEU A 214 -0.67 -5.89 -14.76
N ASP A 215 -1.95 -5.69 -15.08
CA ASP A 215 -2.42 -4.49 -15.77
C ASP A 215 -2.28 -3.26 -14.87
N CYS A 216 -2.63 -3.38 -13.59
CA CYS A 216 -2.43 -2.32 -12.61
C CYS A 216 -0.95 -1.94 -12.47
N VAL A 217 -0.07 -2.93 -12.32
CA VAL A 217 1.37 -2.71 -12.19
C VAL A 217 1.94 -2.05 -13.44
N ALA A 218 1.56 -2.52 -14.63
CA ALA A 218 2.01 -1.95 -15.89
C ALA A 218 1.59 -0.47 -16.02
N ARG A 219 0.34 -0.15 -15.66
CA ARG A 219 -0.17 1.23 -15.67
C ARG A 219 0.55 2.12 -14.66
N THR A 220 0.75 1.68 -13.43
CA THR A 220 1.51 2.45 -12.42
C THR A 220 2.95 2.71 -12.87
N GLN A 221 3.63 1.70 -13.45
CA GLN A 221 4.97 1.89 -14.01
C GLN A 221 4.98 2.84 -15.22
N ALA A 222 3.94 2.83 -16.05
CA ALA A 222 3.81 3.74 -17.17
C ALA A 222 3.70 5.20 -16.70
N VAL A 223 2.95 5.46 -15.62
CA VAL A 223 2.86 6.80 -15.00
C VAL A 223 4.24 7.25 -14.53
N GLN A 224 4.98 6.40 -13.81
CA GLN A 224 6.33 6.74 -13.35
C GLN A 224 7.27 7.04 -14.51
N LYS A 225 7.26 6.22 -15.57
CA LYS A 225 8.07 6.47 -16.79
C LYS A 225 7.71 7.78 -17.46
N ALA A 226 6.42 8.14 -17.53
CA ALA A 226 5.98 9.41 -18.09
C ALA A 226 6.42 10.61 -17.23
N MET A 227 6.42 10.46 -15.90
CA MET A 227 6.96 11.48 -15.00
C MET A 227 8.46 11.67 -15.19
N ASP A 228 9.22 10.58 -15.28
CA ASP A 228 10.68 10.62 -15.47
C ASP A 228 11.07 11.21 -16.82
N ALA A 229 10.28 10.92 -17.87
CA ALA A 229 10.45 11.49 -19.20
C ALA A 229 10.02 12.97 -19.31
N LYS A 230 9.52 13.58 -18.21
CA LYS A 230 8.99 14.95 -18.17
C LYS A 230 7.90 15.24 -19.21
N THR A 231 7.24 14.21 -19.74
CA THR A 231 6.19 14.33 -20.75
C THR A 231 4.89 14.92 -20.20
N LEU A 232 4.79 15.05 -18.87
CA LEU A 232 3.65 15.62 -18.15
C LEU A 232 3.78 17.13 -17.86
N ILE A 233 4.88 17.78 -18.27
CA ILE A 233 5.04 19.23 -18.09
C ILE A 233 4.40 19.93 -19.29
N TRP A 234 3.16 20.37 -19.10
CA TRP A 234 2.40 21.39 -19.86
C TRP A 234 2.87 21.65 -21.30
N GLN A 235 2.21 21.00 -22.26
CA GLN A 235 1.89 21.66 -23.53
C GLN A 235 0.69 22.59 -23.34
#